data_AF-A0A9P8CU63-F1
#
_entry.id   AF-A0A9P8CU63-F1
#
_cell.length_a   1.000
_cell.length_b   1.000
_cell.length_c   1.000
_cell.angle_alpha   90.00
_cell.angle_beta   90.00
_cell.angle_gamma   90.00
#
_symmetry.space_group_name_H-M   'P 1'
#
loop_
_entity.id
_entity.type
_entity.pdbx_description
1 polymer ?
#
loop_
_entity_poly.entity_id
_entity_poly.type
_entity_poly.pdbx_seq_one_letter_code
_entity_poly.pdbx_strand_id
1 'polypeptide(L)'
;MPGRFAFKEFSSGAHYATVKALFNAVGVVSKKKTHVSRGTGSRHAQDAGADIASIENHGGWGKGRVSIHYLSRISDDVPSKMAGCTLPGERLWLARGTILPPVALQRMLFPFVEDFAERTESPSDWLQWTENLIMDKNMYDNRPVEARIKITGKDVRYVRMLFLLTHLRKVLLQDAVDLMQLLDAPFRYEDHGVFRHPVFSLENPPFRKFREDLSNNMRVVKSPMEDSLLANAPAIHNEFRTVHSAVQRLDHTLQANTDAIQQLTKLADNVVQQITSKVTPDGQSLDRVYEFMERMGELMEKMGGNMIRTARRERRCPQVQQQQQQQQGHPGQQGQPEQQGQPKEQQPPEQGPIHRGQGHTEPQGPIEPAVAMVSRGLTWEERLVALETQLASRYAQIPPRNVCDVDPTMLP
;
A
#
# COMPACT_ATOMS: atom_id res chain seq x y z
N MET A 1 23.90 7.03 -14.34
CA MET A 1 24.47 8.38 -14.20
C MET A 1 25.83 8.41 -14.88
N PRO A 2 26.15 9.46 -15.65
CA PRO A 2 27.49 9.60 -16.20
C PRO A 2 28.50 9.67 -15.05
N GLY A 3 29.58 8.92 -15.17
CA GLY A 3 30.73 8.99 -14.29
C GLY A 3 31.62 10.16 -14.66
N ARG A 4 32.91 10.06 -14.34
CA ARG A 4 33.93 11.07 -14.68
C ARG A 4 33.94 11.47 -16.17
N PHE A 5 33.43 10.60 -17.04
CA PHE A 5 33.25 10.85 -18.47
C PHE A 5 31.77 10.69 -18.84
N ALA A 6 31.25 11.60 -19.67
CA ALA A 6 29.83 11.67 -20.04
C ALA A 6 29.25 10.37 -20.60
N PHE A 7 30.08 9.53 -21.23
CA PHE A 7 29.68 8.29 -21.89
C PHE A 7 30.03 7.02 -21.11
N LYS A 8 30.54 7.15 -19.87
CA LYS A 8 30.94 6.01 -19.05
C LYS A 8 30.16 6.00 -17.75
N GLU A 9 29.72 4.83 -17.34
CA GLU A 9 29.04 4.65 -16.06
C GLU A 9 29.97 4.95 -14.88
N PHE A 10 29.37 5.18 -13.71
CA PHE A 10 30.10 5.33 -12.46
C PHE A 10 30.89 4.05 -12.15
N SER A 11 32.17 4.19 -11.79
CA SER A 11 32.97 3.00 -11.44
C SER A 11 32.41 2.30 -10.21
N SER A 12 32.52 0.96 -10.16
CA SER A 12 32.04 0.17 -9.03
C SER A 12 32.67 0.60 -7.68
N GLY A 13 33.98 0.88 -7.68
CA GLY A 13 34.68 1.36 -6.49
C GLY A 13 34.18 2.71 -6.00
N ALA A 14 33.97 3.67 -6.92
CA ALA A 14 33.39 4.96 -6.56
C ALA A 14 31.96 4.79 -6.03
N HIS A 15 31.13 3.96 -6.68
CA HIS A 15 29.75 3.71 -6.23
C HIS A 15 29.73 3.16 -4.81
N TYR A 16 30.59 2.17 -4.52
CA TYR A 16 30.73 1.60 -3.17
C TYR A 16 31.16 2.66 -2.15
N ALA A 17 32.17 3.48 -2.48
CA ALA A 17 32.67 4.52 -1.59
C ALA A 17 31.57 5.55 -1.26
N THR A 18 30.81 6.00 -2.26
CA THR A 18 29.69 6.93 -2.07
C THR A 18 28.60 6.32 -1.18
N VAL A 19 28.18 5.08 -1.44
CA VAL A 19 27.14 4.42 -0.63
C VAL A 19 27.63 4.17 0.80
N LYS A 20 28.91 3.82 0.98
CA LYS A 20 29.52 3.66 2.31
C LYS A 20 29.52 4.98 3.08
N ALA A 21 29.91 6.08 2.45
CA ALA A 21 29.90 7.40 3.07
C ALA A 21 28.47 7.82 3.46
N LEU A 22 27.49 7.62 2.57
CA LEU A 22 26.08 7.88 2.87
C LEU A 22 25.60 7.06 4.07
N PHE A 23 25.88 5.76 4.09
CA PHE A 23 25.46 4.85 5.16
C PHE A 23 26.04 5.25 6.51
N ASN A 24 27.31 5.63 6.53
CA ASN A 24 27.95 6.14 7.74
C ASN A 24 27.31 7.45 8.20
N ALA A 25 27.01 8.37 7.27
CA ALA A 25 26.39 9.66 7.59
C ALA A 25 24.99 9.51 8.19
N VAL A 26 24.21 8.51 7.76
CA VAL A 26 22.86 8.23 8.28
C VAL A 26 22.83 7.15 9.38
N GLY A 27 24.00 6.69 9.86
CA GLY A 27 24.08 5.67 10.91
C GLY A 27 23.61 4.26 10.50
N VAL A 28 23.50 3.96 9.21
CA VAL A 28 23.03 2.66 8.71
C VAL A 28 24.19 1.66 8.63
N VAL A 29 24.12 0.60 9.41
CA VAL A 29 25.11 -0.49 9.40
C VAL A 29 24.68 -1.61 8.47
N SER A 30 25.43 -1.83 7.38
CA SER A 30 25.18 -2.94 6.44
C SER A 30 26.46 -3.61 5.94
N LYS A 31 26.42 -4.95 5.89
CA LYS A 31 27.43 -5.79 5.24
C LYS A 31 27.33 -5.74 3.71
N LYS A 32 26.14 -5.48 3.15
CA LYS A 32 25.86 -5.50 1.71
C LYS A 32 25.52 -4.11 1.17
N LYS A 33 26.45 -3.17 1.28
CA LYS A 33 26.23 -1.74 0.98
C LYS A 33 25.63 -1.50 -0.41
N THR A 34 26.22 -2.05 -1.47
CA THR A 34 25.78 -1.84 -2.87
C THR A 34 24.60 -2.71 -3.31
N HIS A 35 24.19 -3.70 -2.50
CA HIS A 35 23.11 -4.64 -2.83
C HIS A 35 21.93 -4.56 -1.87
N VAL A 36 21.99 -3.66 -0.89
CA VAL A 36 20.97 -3.47 0.13
C VAL A 36 19.60 -3.23 -0.50
N SER A 37 19.51 -2.33 -1.50
CA SER A 37 18.26 -1.95 -2.18
C SER A 37 17.54 -3.11 -2.84
N ARG A 38 18.28 -4.09 -3.40
CA ARG A 38 17.67 -5.30 -3.99
C ARG A 38 17.02 -6.17 -2.93
N GLY A 39 17.73 -6.41 -1.83
CA GLY A 39 17.22 -7.24 -0.74
C GLY A 39 16.10 -6.59 0.04
N THR A 40 16.21 -5.28 0.31
CA THR A 40 15.19 -4.53 1.04
C THR A 40 13.96 -4.27 0.18
N GLY A 41 14.11 -3.95 -1.11
CA GLY A 41 12.98 -3.75 -2.03
C GLY A 41 12.11 -5.00 -2.17
N SER A 42 12.74 -6.17 -2.36
CA SER A 42 12.02 -7.45 -2.43
C SER A 42 11.25 -7.76 -1.15
N ARG A 43 11.85 -7.55 0.02
CA ARG A 43 11.16 -7.77 1.31
C ARG A 43 10.04 -6.77 1.52
N HIS A 44 10.28 -5.50 1.21
CA HIS A 44 9.26 -4.47 1.36
C HIS A 44 8.06 -4.72 0.44
N ALA A 45 8.28 -5.20 -0.79
CA ALA A 45 7.19 -5.62 -1.68
C ALA A 45 6.42 -6.83 -1.12
N GLN A 46 7.12 -7.79 -0.53
CA GLN A 46 6.49 -8.94 0.13
C GLN A 46 5.65 -8.50 1.33
N ASP A 47 6.19 -7.61 2.17
CA ASP A 47 5.49 -7.03 3.33
C ASP A 47 4.27 -6.21 2.89
N ALA A 48 4.35 -5.54 1.74
CA ALA A 48 3.24 -4.83 1.11
C ALA A 48 2.19 -5.77 0.45
N GLY A 49 2.42 -7.10 0.48
CA GLY A 49 1.50 -8.10 -0.03
C GLY A 49 1.55 -8.30 -1.54
N ALA A 50 2.65 -7.94 -2.21
CA ALA A 50 2.86 -8.28 -3.61
C ALA A 50 3.09 -9.78 -3.79
N ASP A 51 2.60 -10.32 -4.91
CA ASP A 51 2.78 -11.74 -5.22
C ASP A 51 4.26 -12.09 -5.43
N ILE A 52 4.67 -13.30 -4.99
CA ILE A 52 6.07 -13.73 -5.07
C ILE A 52 6.52 -13.81 -6.54
N ALA A 53 5.68 -14.31 -7.45
CA ALA A 53 6.02 -14.36 -8.87
C ALA A 53 6.12 -12.94 -9.45
N SER A 54 5.25 -12.02 -9.03
CA SER A 54 5.38 -10.59 -9.36
C SER A 54 6.70 -9.99 -8.86
N ILE A 55 7.12 -10.28 -7.63
CA ILE A 55 8.39 -9.81 -7.05
C ILE A 55 9.59 -10.37 -7.82
N GLU A 56 9.57 -11.67 -8.15
CA GLU A 56 10.65 -12.30 -8.91
C GLU A 56 10.77 -11.71 -10.32
N ASN A 57 9.62 -11.38 -10.93
CA ASN A 57 9.54 -10.75 -12.24
C ASN A 57 9.89 -9.26 -12.21
N HIS A 58 9.85 -8.61 -11.04
CA HIS A 58 10.10 -7.19 -10.91
C HIS A 58 11.61 -6.89 -10.85
N GLY A 59 12.16 -6.36 -11.94
CA GLY A 59 13.52 -5.80 -11.95
C GLY A 59 14.65 -6.79 -11.61
N GLY A 60 14.41 -8.09 -11.75
CA GLY A 60 15.39 -9.14 -11.41
C GLY A 60 15.70 -9.22 -9.91
N TRP A 61 14.71 -8.95 -9.06
CA TRP A 61 14.82 -9.16 -7.60
C TRP A 61 14.83 -10.66 -7.23
N GLY A 62 14.35 -11.52 -8.12
CA GLY A 62 14.50 -12.98 -8.03
C GLY A 62 15.94 -13.45 -8.30
N LYS A 63 16.27 -14.66 -7.83
CA LYS A 63 17.60 -15.29 -8.03
C LYS A 63 17.71 -16.09 -9.34
N GLY A 64 16.64 -16.20 -10.13
CA GLY A 64 16.58 -17.04 -11.32
C GLY A 64 17.12 -16.36 -12.58
N ARG A 65 18.01 -17.04 -13.34
CA ARG A 65 18.59 -16.52 -14.61
C ARG A 65 17.56 -16.24 -15.70
N VAL A 66 16.41 -16.92 -15.66
CA VAL A 66 15.30 -16.75 -16.63
C VAL A 66 14.61 -15.39 -16.46
N SER A 67 14.50 -14.89 -15.23
CA SER A 67 13.88 -13.59 -14.91
C SER A 67 14.67 -12.39 -15.43
N ILE A 68 15.98 -12.54 -15.66
CA ILE A 68 16.87 -11.41 -16.00
C ILE A 68 16.88 -11.12 -17.52
N HIS A 69 16.59 -12.12 -18.36
CA HIS A 69 16.81 -12.01 -19.82
C HIS A 69 15.55 -12.21 -20.68
N TYR A 70 14.46 -12.76 -20.14
CA TYR A 70 13.30 -13.17 -20.95
C TYR A 70 11.95 -12.54 -20.54
N LEU A 71 11.91 -11.69 -19.51
CA LEU A 71 10.67 -11.08 -19.07
C LEU A 71 10.37 -9.80 -19.84
N SER A 72 9.23 -9.80 -20.53
CA SER A 72 8.81 -8.74 -21.45
C SER A 72 8.09 -7.56 -20.77
N ARG A 73 7.66 -7.73 -19.50
CA ARG A 73 6.91 -6.71 -18.75
C ARG A 73 7.30 -6.71 -17.28
N ILE A 74 7.56 -5.51 -16.74
CA ILE A 74 7.68 -5.27 -15.31
C ILE A 74 6.26 -5.45 -14.72
N SER A 75 6.14 -6.18 -13.60
CA SER A 75 4.84 -6.35 -12.93
C SER A 75 4.37 -5.01 -12.35
N ASP A 76 3.14 -4.60 -12.70
CA ASP A 76 2.45 -3.43 -12.13
C ASP A 76 1.99 -3.67 -10.69
N ASP A 77 1.90 -4.93 -10.26
CA ASP A 77 1.49 -5.32 -8.91
C ASP A 77 2.49 -4.80 -7.86
N VAL A 78 3.79 -4.98 -8.09
CA VAL A 78 4.83 -4.60 -7.13
C VAL A 78 4.85 -3.08 -6.85
N PRO A 79 4.92 -2.18 -7.86
CA PRO A 79 4.83 -0.74 -7.62
C PRO A 79 3.51 -0.33 -6.97
N SER A 80 2.40 -0.96 -7.37
CA SER A 80 1.07 -0.65 -6.83
C SER A 80 0.98 -0.98 -5.34
N LYS A 81 1.38 -2.19 -4.95
CA LYS A 81 1.40 -2.64 -3.55
C LYS A 81 2.36 -1.82 -2.70
N MET A 82 3.57 -1.57 -3.19
CA MET A 82 4.55 -0.72 -2.50
C MET A 82 4.09 0.73 -2.34
N ALA A 83 3.23 1.21 -3.23
CA ALA A 83 2.60 2.53 -3.12
C ALA A 83 1.40 2.57 -2.17
N GLY A 84 1.02 1.43 -1.57
CA GLY A 84 -0.11 1.30 -0.66
C GLY A 84 -1.45 1.01 -1.34
N CYS A 85 -1.47 0.72 -2.64
CA CYS A 85 -2.70 0.32 -3.34
C CYS A 85 -3.11 -1.09 -2.91
N THR A 86 -4.34 -1.21 -2.43
CA THR A 86 -4.87 -2.47 -1.89
C THR A 86 -5.72 -3.20 -2.92
N LEU A 87 -6.40 -2.47 -3.82
CA LEU A 87 -7.35 -3.04 -4.76
C LEU A 87 -6.73 -3.27 -6.16
N PRO A 88 -7.14 -4.33 -6.88
CA PRO A 88 -6.74 -4.52 -8.27
C PRO A 88 -7.15 -3.33 -9.15
N GLY A 89 -6.20 -2.79 -9.92
CA GLY A 89 -6.44 -1.64 -10.80
C GLY A 89 -6.49 -0.27 -10.09
N GLU A 90 -6.34 -0.25 -8.76
CA GLU A 90 -6.17 1.00 -8.01
C GLU A 90 -4.88 1.70 -8.44
N ARG A 91 -4.98 3.01 -8.65
CA ARG A 91 -3.84 3.86 -9.00
C ARG A 91 -3.52 4.73 -7.80
N LEU A 92 -2.21 4.92 -7.57
CA LEU A 92 -1.74 5.84 -6.56
C LEU A 92 -2.32 7.23 -6.82
N TRP A 93 -3.10 7.74 -5.87
CA TRP A 93 -3.58 9.11 -5.90
C TRP A 93 -2.47 10.06 -5.45
N LEU A 94 -2.23 11.09 -6.25
CA LEU A 94 -1.20 12.08 -6.00
C LEU A 94 -1.85 13.46 -5.92
N ALA A 95 -1.87 14.07 -4.72
CA ALA A 95 -2.41 15.41 -4.50
C ALA A 95 -1.79 16.43 -5.46
N ARG A 96 -0.49 16.33 -5.74
CA ARG A 96 0.21 17.23 -6.67
C ARG A 96 -0.25 17.14 -8.13
N GLY A 97 -0.96 16.06 -8.49
CA GLY A 97 -1.47 15.82 -9.83
C GLY A 97 -2.77 16.56 -10.16
N THR A 98 -3.36 17.26 -9.19
CA THR A 98 -4.66 17.94 -9.34
C THR A 98 -4.58 19.22 -10.17
N ILE A 99 -3.41 19.86 -10.21
CA ILE A 99 -3.16 21.06 -11.02
C ILE A 99 -2.03 20.77 -12.01
N LEU A 100 -2.33 21.00 -13.29
CA LEU A 100 -1.35 20.92 -14.36
C LEU A 100 -0.51 22.21 -14.41
N PRO A 101 0.83 22.11 -14.52
CA PRO A 101 1.65 23.29 -14.73
C PRO A 101 1.33 23.97 -16.06
N PRO A 102 1.38 25.31 -16.16
CA PRO A 102 1.15 26.02 -17.42
C PRO A 102 2.09 25.55 -18.55
N VAL A 103 1.57 25.38 -19.78
CA VAL A 103 2.35 24.91 -20.95
C VAL A 103 3.63 25.74 -21.14
N ALA A 104 3.51 27.06 -21.06
CA ALA A 104 4.65 27.97 -21.22
C ALA A 104 5.75 27.67 -20.20
N LEU A 105 5.39 27.38 -18.95
CA LEU A 105 6.32 27.02 -17.89
C LEU A 105 6.94 25.65 -18.14
N GLN A 106 6.15 24.67 -18.58
CA GLN A 106 6.66 23.33 -18.93
C GLN A 106 7.68 23.39 -20.07
N ARG A 107 7.44 24.19 -21.11
CA ARG A 107 8.34 24.37 -22.27
C ARG A 107 9.69 24.99 -21.89
N MET A 108 9.81 25.69 -20.75
CA MET A 108 11.10 26.21 -20.29
C MET A 108 12.06 25.10 -19.82
N LEU A 109 11.57 23.90 -19.53
CA LEU A 109 12.38 22.73 -19.20
C LEU A 109 12.60 21.90 -20.45
N PHE A 110 13.85 21.54 -20.75
CA PHE A 110 14.20 20.76 -21.96
C PHE A 110 13.68 21.38 -23.27
N PRO A 111 13.91 22.67 -23.58
CA PRO A 111 13.30 23.35 -24.73
C PRO A 111 13.64 22.69 -26.09
N PHE A 112 14.71 21.90 -26.15
CA PHE A 112 15.12 21.17 -27.35
C PHE A 112 14.13 20.06 -27.79
N VAL A 113 13.11 19.74 -26.98
CA VAL A 113 12.03 18.83 -27.40
C VAL A 113 11.24 19.42 -28.56
N GLU A 114 10.99 20.73 -28.52
CA GLU A 114 10.30 21.47 -29.58
C GLU A 114 11.17 21.59 -30.84
N ASP A 115 12.50 21.76 -30.69
CA ASP A 115 13.44 21.83 -31.81
C ASP A 115 13.41 20.57 -32.70
N PHE A 116 12.92 19.44 -32.18
CA PHE A 116 12.72 18.24 -33.00
C PHE A 116 11.63 18.40 -34.06
N ALA A 117 10.68 19.32 -33.87
CA ALA A 117 9.61 19.58 -34.83
C ALA A 117 10.14 19.86 -36.23
N GLU A 118 11.24 20.63 -36.33
CA GLU A 118 11.89 21.01 -37.60
C GLU A 118 12.43 19.80 -38.38
N ARG A 119 12.65 18.68 -37.69
CA ARG A 119 13.16 17.43 -38.29
C ARG A 119 12.04 16.50 -38.74
N THR A 120 10.79 16.86 -38.47
CA THR A 120 9.61 16.07 -38.84
C THR A 120 8.99 16.59 -40.13
N GLU A 121 8.33 15.71 -40.89
CA GLU A 121 7.61 16.09 -42.11
C GLU A 121 6.39 16.99 -41.82
N SER A 122 5.94 17.01 -40.56
CA SER A 122 4.81 17.82 -40.09
C SER A 122 5.12 18.45 -38.72
N PRO A 123 5.82 19.60 -38.69
CA PRO A 123 6.16 20.30 -37.46
C PRO A 123 4.94 20.66 -36.60
N SER A 124 3.81 21.01 -37.24
CA SER A 124 2.56 21.34 -36.55
C SER A 124 2.01 20.16 -35.76
N ASP A 125 2.06 18.95 -36.32
CA ASP A 125 1.57 17.74 -35.65
C ASP A 125 2.44 17.37 -34.46
N TRP A 126 3.76 17.56 -34.58
CA TRP A 126 4.70 17.36 -33.47
C TRP A 126 4.41 18.30 -32.28
N LEU A 127 4.20 19.58 -32.57
CA LEU A 127 3.90 20.58 -31.55
C LEU A 127 2.54 20.29 -30.89
N GLN A 128 1.53 19.94 -31.69
CA GLN A 128 0.20 19.59 -31.19
C GLN A 128 0.23 18.34 -30.30
N TRP A 129 0.99 17.32 -30.70
CA TRP A 129 1.18 16.11 -29.90
C TRP A 129 1.93 16.38 -28.60
N THR A 130 3.02 17.16 -28.65
CA THR A 130 3.77 17.56 -27.46
C THR A 130 2.87 18.32 -26.49
N GLU A 131 2.01 19.21 -26.99
CA GLU A 131 1.03 19.92 -26.17
C GLU A 131 -0.04 18.98 -25.59
N ASN A 132 -0.53 18.02 -26.36
CA ASN A 132 -1.45 17.00 -25.85
C ASN A 132 -0.84 16.21 -24.69
N LEU A 133 0.43 15.82 -24.79
CA LEU A 133 1.15 15.14 -23.71
C LEU A 133 1.32 16.01 -22.47
N ILE A 134 1.69 17.28 -22.66
CA ILE A 134 1.86 18.27 -21.60
C ILE A 134 0.54 18.47 -20.81
N MET A 135 -0.59 18.34 -21.50
CA MET A 135 -1.93 18.59 -20.97
C MET A 135 -2.67 17.32 -20.54
N ASP A 136 -2.00 16.17 -20.45
CA ASP A 136 -2.59 14.86 -20.13
C ASP A 136 -3.82 14.51 -21.00
N LYS A 137 -3.88 15.05 -22.21
CA LYS A 137 -4.85 14.60 -23.22
C LYS A 137 -4.46 13.20 -23.65
N ASN A 138 -5.45 12.43 -24.12
CA ASN A 138 -5.24 11.04 -24.51
C ASN A 138 -4.01 10.91 -25.41
N MET A 139 -3.06 10.05 -25.01
CA MET A 139 -1.76 9.87 -25.65
C MET A 139 -1.88 9.48 -27.14
N TYR A 140 -3.02 8.90 -27.51
CA TYR A 140 -3.32 8.47 -28.87
C TYR A 140 -4.04 9.53 -29.70
N ASP A 141 -4.55 10.59 -29.08
CA ASP A 141 -5.23 11.68 -29.80
C ASP A 141 -4.20 12.54 -30.50
N ASN A 142 -4.34 12.67 -31.82
CA ASN A 142 -3.48 13.47 -32.69
C ASN A 142 -1.99 13.12 -32.54
N ARG A 143 -1.65 11.89 -32.15
CA ARG A 143 -0.28 11.38 -32.30
C ARG A 143 0.10 11.57 -33.78
N PRO A 144 1.28 12.14 -34.10
CA PRO A 144 1.74 12.17 -35.48
C PRO A 144 1.69 10.73 -35.94
N VAL A 145 0.74 10.45 -36.85
CA VAL A 145 0.43 9.09 -37.27
C VAL A 145 1.75 8.48 -37.67
N GLU A 146 2.06 7.29 -37.15
CA GLU A 146 3.32 6.56 -37.42
C GLU A 146 3.65 6.44 -38.93
N ALA A 147 2.70 6.81 -39.80
CA ALA A 147 2.76 6.88 -41.24
C ALA A 147 3.55 8.05 -41.88
N ARG A 148 4.08 9.07 -41.17
CA ARG A 148 4.79 10.20 -41.85
C ARG A 148 6.04 10.75 -41.15
N ILE A 149 6.60 10.01 -40.20
CA ILE A 149 8.01 10.21 -39.89
C ILE A 149 8.69 8.97 -40.44
N LYS A 150 9.64 9.11 -41.37
CA LYS A 150 10.55 8.03 -41.74
C LYS A 150 11.48 7.74 -40.54
N ILE A 151 10.89 7.27 -39.44
CA ILE A 151 11.58 6.92 -38.20
C ILE A 151 12.38 5.68 -38.54
N THR A 152 13.66 5.86 -38.83
CA THR A 152 14.57 4.72 -38.88
C THR A 152 14.60 4.06 -37.49
N GLY A 153 15.02 2.81 -37.36
CA GLY A 153 15.10 2.14 -36.04
C GLY A 153 15.96 2.89 -34.98
N LYS A 154 16.76 3.88 -35.39
CA LYS A 154 17.48 4.79 -34.48
C LYS A 154 16.57 5.90 -33.94
N ASP A 155 15.69 6.44 -34.76
CA ASP A 155 14.81 7.56 -34.42
C ASP A 155 13.70 7.16 -33.42
N VAL A 156 13.27 5.89 -33.41
CA VAL A 156 12.25 5.40 -32.45
C VAL A 156 12.72 5.60 -31.01
N ARG A 157 13.99 5.27 -30.74
CA ARG A 157 14.58 5.39 -29.39
C ARG A 157 14.72 6.85 -28.96
N TYR A 158 15.05 7.71 -29.91
CA TYR A 158 15.15 9.14 -29.69
C TYR A 158 13.78 9.75 -29.36
N VAL A 159 12.75 9.45 -30.16
CA VAL A 159 11.37 9.92 -29.91
C VAL A 159 10.84 9.43 -28.56
N ARG A 160 11.13 8.18 -28.16
CA ARG A 160 10.76 7.66 -26.83
C ARG A 160 11.48 8.40 -25.69
N MET A 161 12.73 8.82 -25.89
CA MET A 161 13.43 9.64 -24.91
C MET A 161 12.81 11.03 -24.80
N LEU A 162 12.47 11.67 -25.93
CA LEU A 162 11.78 12.96 -25.92
C LEU A 162 10.42 12.87 -25.21
N PHE A 163 9.66 11.79 -25.44
CA PHE A 163 8.43 11.53 -24.71
C PHE A 163 8.64 11.48 -23.19
N LEU A 164 9.67 10.76 -22.73
CA LEU A 164 10.01 10.70 -21.32
C LEU A 164 10.37 12.10 -20.78
N LEU A 165 11.17 12.86 -21.51
CA LEU A 165 11.55 14.23 -21.10
C LEU A 165 10.33 15.15 -21.02
N THR A 166 9.40 15.07 -21.97
CA THR A 166 8.13 15.82 -21.93
C THR A 166 7.35 15.49 -20.66
N HIS A 167 7.21 14.21 -20.32
CA HIS A 167 6.54 13.79 -19.10
C HIS A 167 7.27 14.29 -17.84
N LEU A 168 8.60 14.26 -17.83
CA LEU A 168 9.41 14.75 -16.72
C LEU A 168 9.26 16.26 -16.48
N ARG A 169 8.93 17.08 -17.48
CA ARG A 169 8.66 18.52 -17.27
C ARG A 169 7.58 18.73 -16.21
N LYS A 170 6.48 18.00 -16.34
CA LYS A 170 5.34 18.06 -15.43
C LYS A 170 5.73 17.60 -14.03
N VAL A 171 6.33 16.41 -13.94
CA VAL A 171 6.74 15.80 -12.67
C VAL A 171 7.74 16.69 -11.93
N LEU A 172 8.77 17.21 -12.63
CA LEU A 172 9.76 18.09 -12.01
C LEU A 172 9.14 19.38 -11.47
N LEU A 173 8.20 19.99 -12.20
CA LEU A 173 7.52 21.21 -11.74
C LEU A 173 6.61 20.94 -10.54
N GLN A 174 5.82 19.86 -10.58
CA GLN A 174 4.94 19.47 -9.48
C GLN A 174 5.75 19.10 -8.23
N ASP A 175 6.74 18.22 -8.36
CA ASP A 175 7.57 17.75 -7.25
C ASP A 175 8.44 18.88 -6.68
N ALA A 176 8.84 19.86 -7.49
CA ALA A 176 9.59 21.03 -7.00
C ALA A 176 8.82 21.79 -5.92
N VAL A 177 7.49 21.89 -6.02
CA VAL A 177 6.68 22.61 -5.02
C VAL A 177 6.79 21.97 -3.63
N ASP A 178 6.72 20.64 -3.56
CA ASP A 178 6.86 19.89 -2.30
C ASP A 178 8.32 19.86 -1.83
N LEU A 179 9.25 19.59 -2.73
CA LEU A 179 10.68 19.50 -2.39
C LEU A 179 11.24 20.83 -1.88
N MET A 180 10.85 21.95 -2.49
CA MET A 180 11.27 23.27 -2.01
C MET A 180 10.72 23.56 -0.61
N GLN A 181 9.51 23.12 -0.28
CA GLN A 181 8.95 23.25 1.08
C GLN A 181 9.70 22.39 2.10
N LEU A 182 10.01 21.14 1.74
CA LEU A 182 10.76 20.22 2.60
C LEU A 182 12.20 20.68 2.84
N LEU A 183 12.80 21.35 1.86
CA LEU A 183 14.19 21.80 1.92
C LEU A 183 14.36 23.22 2.45
N ASP A 184 13.28 23.94 2.76
CA ASP A 184 13.33 25.33 3.29
C ASP A 184 13.70 25.40 4.78
N ALA A 185 13.57 24.29 5.50
CA ALA A 185 14.08 24.13 6.86
C ALA A 185 14.40 22.64 7.12
N PRO A 186 15.61 22.28 7.61
CA PRO A 186 16.69 23.14 8.11
C PRO A 186 17.68 23.64 7.04
N PHE A 187 17.47 23.28 5.77
CA PHE A 187 18.33 23.71 4.67
C PHE A 187 17.75 24.95 3.97
N ARG A 188 18.51 25.52 3.03
CA ARG A 188 17.98 26.51 2.10
C ARG A 188 17.84 25.82 0.75
N TYR A 189 16.62 25.73 0.22
CA TYR A 189 16.42 25.09 -1.08
C TYR A 189 17.20 25.81 -2.19
N GLU A 190 17.52 27.10 -2.02
CA GLU A 190 18.33 27.88 -2.96
C GLU A 190 19.78 27.34 -3.08
N ASP A 191 20.25 26.60 -2.08
CA ASP A 191 21.56 25.95 -2.14
C ASP A 191 21.54 24.71 -3.05
N HIS A 192 20.35 24.16 -3.32
CA HIS A 192 20.20 23.00 -4.18
C HIS A 192 20.40 23.39 -5.65
N GLY A 193 21.31 22.69 -6.34
CA GLY A 193 21.70 23.04 -7.71
C GLY A 193 20.55 23.09 -8.73
N VAL A 194 19.50 22.27 -8.54
CA VAL A 194 18.31 22.29 -9.41
C VAL A 194 17.50 23.58 -9.22
N PHE A 195 17.32 24.06 -8.00
CA PHE A 195 16.46 25.21 -7.71
C PHE A 195 17.15 26.56 -7.95
N ARG A 196 18.45 26.55 -8.28
CA ARG A 196 19.16 27.71 -8.85
C ARG A 196 18.77 27.99 -10.30
N HIS A 197 18.13 27.05 -10.98
CA HIS A 197 17.71 27.24 -12.36
C HIS A 197 16.58 28.30 -12.42
N PRO A 198 16.62 29.29 -13.35
CA PRO A 198 15.67 30.40 -13.40
C PRO A 198 14.20 29.99 -13.47
N VAL A 199 13.90 28.82 -14.04
CA VAL A 199 12.54 28.25 -14.07
C VAL A 199 11.93 28.13 -12.68
N PHE A 200 12.71 27.70 -11.69
CA PHE A 200 12.24 27.49 -10.31
C PHE A 200 12.44 28.74 -9.42
N SER A 201 12.92 29.85 -9.99
CA SER A 201 13.09 31.09 -9.25
C SER A 201 11.72 31.63 -8.82
N LEU A 202 11.63 32.13 -7.58
CA LEU A 202 10.46 32.87 -7.15
C LEU A 202 10.27 34.15 -7.97
N GLU A 203 11.29 34.67 -8.64
CA GLU A 203 11.15 35.82 -9.55
C GLU A 203 10.44 35.48 -10.85
N ASN A 204 10.34 34.19 -11.22
CA ASN A 204 9.60 33.72 -12.40
C ASN A 204 8.09 33.73 -12.12
N PRO A 205 7.30 34.68 -12.67
CA PRO A 205 5.90 34.84 -12.27
C PRO A 205 5.02 33.62 -12.58
N PRO A 206 5.13 32.96 -13.75
CA PRO A 206 4.47 31.68 -14.02
C PRO A 206 4.73 30.60 -12.97
N PHE A 207 5.99 30.42 -12.54
CA PHE A 207 6.33 29.40 -11.55
C PHE A 207 5.83 29.78 -10.16
N ARG A 208 6.00 31.04 -9.73
CA ARG A 208 5.51 31.53 -8.44
C ARG A 208 4.01 31.27 -8.30
N LYS A 209 3.22 31.70 -9.30
CA LYS A 209 1.77 31.50 -9.30
C LYS A 209 1.41 30.01 -9.24
N PHE A 210 2.04 29.19 -10.10
CA PHE A 210 1.81 27.75 -10.09
C PHE A 210 2.14 27.10 -8.73
N ARG A 211 3.25 27.50 -8.10
CA ARG A 211 3.66 27.02 -6.77
C ARG A 211 2.62 27.38 -5.71
N GLU A 212 2.14 28.62 -5.70
CA GLU A 212 1.10 29.08 -4.77
C GLU A 212 -0.21 28.32 -4.97
N ASP A 213 -0.69 28.23 -6.21
CA ASP A 213 -1.93 27.54 -6.58
C ASP A 213 -1.86 26.05 -6.18
N LEU A 214 -0.76 25.35 -6.53
CA LEU A 214 -0.59 23.94 -6.22
C LEU A 214 -0.45 23.71 -4.71
N SER A 215 0.36 24.52 -4.01
CA SER A 215 0.52 24.38 -2.56
C SER A 215 -0.79 24.62 -1.81
N ASN A 216 -1.62 25.57 -2.25
CA ASN A 216 -2.92 25.81 -1.64
C ASN A 216 -3.90 24.66 -1.93
N ASN A 217 -3.89 24.15 -3.17
CA ASN A 217 -4.75 23.03 -3.54
C ASN A 217 -4.40 21.75 -2.77
N MET A 218 -3.11 21.41 -2.65
CA MET A 218 -2.65 20.21 -1.93
C MET A 218 -3.02 20.22 -0.43
N ARG A 219 -3.23 21.40 0.17
CA ARG A 219 -3.69 21.52 1.57
C ARG A 219 -5.18 21.22 1.74
N VAL A 220 -5.97 21.39 0.68
CA VAL A 220 -7.44 21.33 0.72
C VAL A 220 -7.95 20.04 0.09
N VAL A 221 -7.28 19.55 -0.94
CA VAL A 221 -7.74 18.39 -1.71
C VAL A 221 -7.66 17.12 -0.87
N LYS A 222 -8.78 16.43 -0.78
CA LYS A 222 -8.89 15.13 -0.10
C LYS A 222 -8.63 14.02 -1.10
N SER A 223 -8.14 12.89 -0.58
CA SER A 223 -8.00 11.71 -1.42
C SER A 223 -9.39 11.12 -1.76
N PRO A 224 -9.54 10.45 -2.92
CA PRO A 224 -10.79 9.76 -3.27
C PRO A 224 -11.23 8.74 -2.21
N MET A 225 -10.27 8.14 -1.51
CA MET A 225 -10.55 7.23 -0.39
C MET A 225 -11.13 7.98 0.81
N GLU A 226 -10.58 9.14 1.17
CA GLU A 226 -11.14 10.00 2.22
C GLU A 226 -12.54 10.50 1.85
N ASP A 227 -12.75 10.92 0.61
CA ASP A 227 -14.07 11.34 0.14
C ASP A 227 -15.08 10.20 0.20
N SER A 228 -14.68 8.99 -0.21
CA SER A 228 -15.51 7.78 -0.09
C SER A 228 -15.81 7.43 1.38
N LEU A 229 -14.82 7.52 2.26
CA LEU A 229 -15.01 7.29 3.69
C LEU A 229 -15.98 8.30 4.30
N LEU A 230 -15.84 9.59 3.97
CA LEU A 230 -16.74 10.64 4.44
C LEU A 230 -18.15 10.47 3.90
N ALA A 231 -18.30 10.11 2.63
CA ALA A 231 -19.61 9.86 2.02
C ALA A 231 -20.32 8.66 2.66
N ASN A 232 -19.56 7.62 3.04
CA ASN A 232 -20.11 6.40 3.64
C ASN A 232 -20.13 6.41 5.17
N ALA A 233 -19.56 7.43 5.83
CA ALA A 233 -19.50 7.53 7.28
C ALA A 233 -20.87 7.39 7.98
N PRO A 234 -21.97 7.99 7.47
CA PRO A 234 -23.29 7.82 8.09
C PRO A 234 -23.79 6.36 8.02
N ALA A 235 -23.58 5.68 6.90
CA ALA A 235 -23.97 4.29 6.74
C ALA A 235 -23.15 3.37 7.68
N ILE A 236 -21.83 3.59 7.75
CA ILE A 236 -20.94 2.89 8.67
C ILE A 236 -21.38 3.12 10.12
N HIS A 237 -21.73 4.36 10.49
CA HIS A 237 -22.20 4.68 11.84
C HIS A 237 -23.52 3.97 12.18
N ASN A 238 -24.46 3.88 11.23
CA ASN A 238 -25.72 3.18 11.43
C ASN A 238 -25.52 1.66 11.61
N GLU A 239 -24.60 1.07 10.86
CA GLU A 239 -24.21 -0.34 11.04
C GLU A 239 -23.60 -0.57 12.43
N PHE A 240 -22.69 0.30 12.87
CA PHE A 240 -22.12 0.22 14.22
C PHE A 240 -23.19 0.34 15.31
N ARG A 241 -24.15 1.26 15.17
CA ARG A 241 -25.27 1.39 16.12
C ARG A 241 -26.14 0.13 16.12
N THR A 242 -26.39 -0.46 14.96
CA THR A 242 -27.17 -1.70 14.84
C THR A 242 -26.47 -2.85 15.56
N VAL A 243 -25.17 -3.03 15.31
CA VAL A 243 -24.34 -4.03 16.01
C VAL A 243 -24.32 -3.76 17.51
N HIS A 244 -24.11 -2.51 17.93
CA HIS A 244 -24.10 -2.14 19.35
C HIS A 244 -25.44 -2.48 20.03
N SER A 245 -26.56 -2.18 19.39
CA SER A 245 -27.88 -2.54 19.90
C SER A 245 -28.08 -4.06 20.01
N ALA A 246 -27.52 -4.83 19.07
CA ALA A 246 -27.58 -6.29 19.12
C ALA A 246 -26.75 -6.86 20.28
N VAL A 247 -25.57 -6.29 20.52
CA VAL A 247 -24.72 -6.65 21.67
C VAL A 247 -25.42 -6.33 22.99
N GLN A 248 -26.05 -5.16 23.12
CA GLN A 248 -26.81 -4.82 24.33
C GLN A 248 -27.99 -5.77 24.58
N ARG A 249 -28.70 -6.18 23.53
CA ARG A 249 -29.78 -7.18 23.65
C ARG A 249 -29.25 -8.54 24.14
N LEU A 250 -28.08 -8.95 23.67
CA LEU A 250 -27.44 -10.19 24.12
C LEU A 250 -27.04 -10.09 25.59
N ASP A 251 -26.48 -8.96 26.01
CA ASP A 251 -26.11 -8.72 27.41
C ASP A 251 -27.31 -8.79 28.36
N HIS A 252 -28.42 -8.14 28.01
CA HIS A 252 -29.67 -8.23 28.77
C HIS A 252 -30.22 -9.67 28.83
N THR A 253 -30.10 -10.42 27.74
CA THR A 253 -30.55 -11.83 27.70
C THR A 253 -29.68 -12.69 28.63
N LEU A 254 -28.37 -12.45 28.65
CA LEU A 254 -27.44 -13.15 29.55
C LEU A 254 -27.71 -12.82 31.02
N GLN A 255 -27.99 -11.56 31.35
CA GLN A 255 -28.39 -11.15 32.70
C GLN A 255 -29.69 -11.83 33.12
N ALA A 256 -30.73 -11.80 32.28
CA ALA A 256 -32.01 -12.45 32.58
C ALA A 256 -31.86 -13.97 32.81
N ASN A 257 -31.03 -14.63 31.99
CA ASN A 257 -30.72 -16.05 32.19
C ASN A 257 -29.95 -16.30 33.49
N THR A 258 -29.02 -15.42 33.86
CA THR A 258 -28.27 -15.51 35.12
C THR A 258 -29.20 -15.39 36.31
N ASP A 259 -30.13 -14.43 36.29
CA ASP A 259 -31.12 -14.23 37.35
C ASP A 259 -32.06 -15.44 37.48
N ALA A 260 -32.51 -16.00 36.34
CA ALA A 260 -33.35 -17.20 36.34
C ALA A 260 -32.61 -18.41 36.94
N ILE A 261 -31.32 -18.60 36.62
CA ILE A 261 -30.49 -19.64 37.21
C ILE A 261 -30.39 -19.44 38.73
N GLN A 262 -30.13 -18.22 39.20
CA GLN A 262 -30.05 -17.93 40.64
C GLN A 262 -31.37 -18.21 41.37
N GLN A 263 -32.51 -17.91 40.75
CA GLN A 263 -33.82 -18.24 41.31
C GLN A 263 -34.04 -19.76 41.41
N LEU A 264 -33.68 -20.50 40.36
CA LEU A 264 -33.74 -21.96 40.38
C LEU A 264 -32.83 -22.56 41.45
N THR A 265 -31.63 -22.03 41.64
CA THR A 265 -30.72 -22.45 42.72
C THR A 265 -31.37 -22.25 44.09
N LYS A 266 -31.96 -21.07 44.35
CA LYS A 266 -32.66 -20.79 45.62
C LYS A 266 -33.84 -21.73 45.87
N LEU A 267 -34.60 -22.05 44.83
CA LEU A 267 -35.71 -23.01 44.95
C LEU A 267 -35.19 -24.42 45.25
N ALA A 268 -34.11 -24.84 44.61
CA ALA A 268 -33.47 -26.12 44.88
C ALA A 268 -32.98 -26.19 46.34
N ASP A 269 -32.32 -25.15 46.84
CA ASP A 269 -31.86 -25.07 48.23
C ASP A 269 -33.02 -25.17 49.23
N ASN A 270 -34.15 -24.49 48.95
CA ASN A 270 -35.35 -24.59 49.78
C ASN A 270 -35.94 -26.00 49.78
N VAL A 271 -35.98 -26.67 48.64
CA VAL A 271 -36.46 -28.06 48.54
C VAL A 271 -35.54 -28.99 49.33
N VAL A 272 -34.22 -28.83 49.19
CA VAL A 272 -33.24 -29.61 49.96
C VAL A 272 -33.44 -29.39 51.46
N GLN A 273 -33.56 -28.15 51.94
CA GLN A 273 -33.81 -27.87 53.36
C GLN A 273 -35.14 -28.45 53.86
N GLN A 274 -36.21 -28.43 53.06
CA GLN A 274 -37.48 -29.06 53.42
C GLN A 274 -37.39 -30.59 53.51
N ILE A 275 -36.56 -31.22 52.67
CA ILE A 275 -36.32 -32.66 52.73
C ILE A 275 -35.45 -32.99 53.96
N THR A 276 -34.35 -32.26 54.16
CA THR A 276 -33.43 -32.48 55.30
C THR A 276 -34.12 -32.29 56.65
N SER A 277 -35.03 -31.32 56.78
CA SER A 277 -35.79 -31.10 58.03
C SER A 277 -36.87 -32.15 58.31
N LYS A 278 -37.34 -32.88 57.29
CA LYS A 278 -38.30 -33.99 57.43
C LYS A 278 -37.63 -35.35 57.65
N VAL A 279 -36.31 -35.41 57.50
CA VAL A 279 -35.52 -36.61 57.75
C VAL A 279 -35.04 -36.58 59.21
N THR A 280 -35.74 -37.32 60.08
CA THR A 280 -35.33 -37.57 61.47
C THR A 280 -34.18 -38.60 61.55
N PRO A 281 -33.36 -38.57 62.62
CA PRO A 281 -32.12 -39.33 62.74
C PRO A 281 -32.33 -40.79 63.17
N ASP A 282 -33.28 -41.49 62.55
CA ASP A 282 -33.37 -42.95 62.66
C ASP A 282 -32.98 -43.54 61.30
N GLY A 283 -31.95 -44.39 61.30
CA GLY A 283 -31.16 -44.84 60.16
C GLY A 283 -31.87 -45.61 59.03
N GLN A 284 -33.20 -45.51 58.90
CA GLN A 284 -33.98 -46.00 57.76
C GLN A 284 -34.27 -44.91 56.69
N SER A 285 -33.88 -43.67 56.93
CA SER A 285 -34.15 -42.53 56.04
C SER A 285 -33.06 -42.25 54.99
N LEU A 286 -31.82 -42.73 55.21
CA LEU A 286 -30.68 -42.49 54.34
C LEU A 286 -30.82 -43.15 52.95
N ASP A 287 -31.35 -44.38 52.89
CA ASP A 287 -31.58 -45.08 51.61
C ASP A 287 -32.59 -44.34 50.71
N ARG A 288 -33.63 -43.74 51.30
CA ARG A 288 -34.61 -42.94 50.54
C ARG A 288 -34.04 -41.61 50.06
N VAL A 289 -33.10 -41.02 50.80
CA VAL A 289 -32.39 -39.80 50.38
C VAL A 289 -31.44 -40.12 49.23
N TYR A 290 -30.70 -41.23 49.28
CA TYR A 290 -29.85 -41.68 48.18
C TYR A 290 -30.66 -42.03 46.92
N GLU A 291 -31.79 -42.74 47.05
CA GLU A 291 -32.68 -43.06 45.92
C GLU A 291 -33.30 -41.79 45.31
N PHE A 292 -33.59 -40.78 46.13
CA PHE A 292 -34.05 -39.46 45.65
C PHE A 292 -32.93 -38.69 44.92
N MET A 293 -31.71 -38.67 45.46
CA MET A 293 -30.55 -38.03 44.81
C MET A 293 -30.18 -38.71 43.48
N GLU A 294 -30.28 -40.04 43.40
CA GLU A 294 -30.04 -40.80 42.17
C GLU A 294 -31.08 -40.52 41.10
N ARG A 295 -32.38 -40.47 41.46
CA ARG A 295 -33.46 -40.05 40.56
C ARG A 295 -33.33 -38.60 40.10
N MET A 296 -32.87 -37.70 40.96
CA MET A 296 -32.56 -36.32 40.59
C MET A 296 -31.38 -36.23 39.62
N GLY A 297 -30.35 -37.06 39.82
CA GLY A 297 -29.22 -37.21 38.90
C GLY A 297 -29.68 -37.63 37.49
N GLU A 298 -30.52 -38.67 37.40
CA GLU A 298 -31.10 -39.10 36.11
C GLU A 298 -31.98 -38.03 35.45
N LEU A 299 -32.74 -37.27 36.25
CA LEU A 299 -33.61 -36.21 35.73
C LEU A 299 -32.78 -35.06 35.15
N MET A 300 -31.69 -34.66 35.83
CA MET A 300 -30.78 -33.63 35.33
C MET A 300 -30.03 -34.09 34.08
N GLU A 301 -29.65 -35.36 33.99
CA GLU A 301 -29.03 -35.94 32.78
C GLU A 301 -30.01 -35.98 31.59
N LYS A 302 -31.28 -36.32 31.83
CA LYS A 302 -32.36 -36.27 30.81
C LYS A 302 -32.67 -34.83 30.36
N MET A 303 -32.65 -33.85 31.27
CA MET A 303 -32.81 -32.44 30.92
C MET A 303 -31.61 -31.89 30.13
N GLY A 304 -30.38 -32.21 30.54
CA GLY A 304 -29.16 -31.84 29.81
C GLY A 304 -29.10 -32.47 28.40
N GLY A 305 -29.48 -33.74 28.28
CA GLY A 305 -29.56 -34.45 27.00
C GLY A 305 -30.65 -33.91 26.07
N ASN A 306 -31.77 -33.43 26.61
CA ASN A 306 -32.81 -32.78 25.81
C ASN A 306 -32.37 -31.41 25.31
N MET A 307 -31.74 -30.56 26.14
CA MET A 307 -31.19 -29.26 25.69
C MET A 307 -30.19 -29.40 24.53
N ILE A 308 -29.32 -30.43 24.59
CA ILE A 308 -28.36 -30.71 23.51
C ILE A 308 -29.07 -31.16 22.22
N ARG A 309 -30.20 -31.88 22.32
CA ARG A 309 -31.02 -32.30 21.18
C ARG A 309 -31.80 -31.14 20.57
N THR A 310 -32.34 -30.22 21.37
CA THR A 310 -33.02 -29.00 20.87
C THR A 310 -32.04 -28.07 20.16
N ALA A 311 -30.87 -27.82 20.76
CA ALA A 311 -29.81 -27.00 20.14
C ALA A 311 -29.27 -27.62 18.82
N ARG A 312 -29.21 -28.95 18.71
CA ARG A 312 -28.88 -29.64 17.44
C ARG A 312 -29.99 -29.58 16.39
N ARG A 313 -31.25 -29.43 16.80
CA ARG A 313 -32.41 -29.31 15.90
C ARG A 313 -32.47 -27.91 15.29
N GLU A 314 -32.21 -26.87 16.09
CA GLU A 314 -32.18 -25.48 15.64
C GLU A 314 -31.02 -25.19 14.66
N ARG A 315 -29.87 -25.85 14.81
CA ARG A 315 -28.77 -25.73 13.82
C ARG A 315 -29.04 -26.40 12.47
N ARG A 316 -30.03 -27.30 12.34
CA ARG A 316 -30.38 -27.97 11.07
C ARG A 316 -31.40 -27.19 10.23
N CYS A 317 -32.18 -26.29 10.84
CA CYS A 317 -33.21 -25.54 10.13
C CYS A 317 -32.72 -24.46 9.15
N PRO A 318 -31.57 -23.77 9.35
CA PRO A 318 -31.09 -22.80 8.36
C PRO A 318 -30.62 -23.45 7.05
N GLN A 319 -30.20 -24.72 7.09
CA GLN A 319 -29.64 -25.42 5.93
C GLN A 319 -30.70 -25.93 4.96
N VAL A 320 -31.92 -26.21 5.44
CA VAL A 320 -33.03 -26.71 4.60
C VAL A 320 -33.67 -25.57 3.80
N GLN A 321 -33.62 -24.33 4.30
CA GLN A 321 -34.20 -23.16 3.62
C GLN A 321 -33.31 -22.62 2.50
N GLN A 322 -31.99 -22.83 2.58
CA GLN A 322 -31.04 -22.45 1.52
C GLN A 322 -31.06 -23.43 0.32
N GLN A 323 -31.46 -24.68 0.54
CA GLN A 323 -31.55 -25.69 -0.54
C GLN A 323 -32.84 -25.61 -1.36
N GLN A 324 -33.93 -25.04 -0.81
CA GLN A 324 -35.19 -24.86 -1.54
C GLN A 324 -35.21 -23.62 -2.45
N GLN A 325 -34.37 -22.61 -2.21
CA GLN A 325 -34.27 -21.44 -3.10
C GLN A 325 -33.40 -21.68 -4.35
N GLN A 326 -32.60 -22.75 -4.41
CA GLN A 326 -31.79 -23.07 -5.60
C GLN A 326 -32.52 -23.94 -6.65
N GLN A 327 -33.74 -24.41 -6.39
CA GLN A 327 -34.47 -25.29 -7.31
C GLN A 327 -35.61 -24.63 -8.09
N GLN A 328 -35.80 -23.31 -7.97
CA GLN A 328 -36.81 -22.59 -8.75
C GLN A 328 -36.18 -21.38 -9.46
N GLY A 329 -35.61 -21.61 -10.64
CA GLY A 329 -35.05 -20.57 -11.49
C GLY A 329 -34.73 -21.04 -12.92
N HIS A 330 -35.70 -20.85 -13.82
CA HIS A 330 -35.65 -20.78 -15.30
C HIS A 330 -35.40 -22.02 -16.19
N PRO A 331 -36.29 -22.24 -17.20
CA PRO A 331 -35.98 -22.97 -18.42
C PRO A 331 -35.71 -22.03 -19.61
N GLY A 332 -34.79 -22.46 -20.49
CA GLY A 332 -34.85 -22.19 -21.93
C GLY A 332 -33.75 -21.28 -22.50
N GLN A 333 -32.78 -21.86 -23.21
CA GLN A 333 -32.65 -21.69 -24.66
C GLN A 333 -31.54 -22.58 -25.27
N GLN A 334 -31.80 -22.98 -26.51
CA GLN A 334 -31.07 -23.89 -27.38
C GLN A 334 -29.83 -23.25 -28.01
N GLY A 335 -28.84 -24.06 -28.43
CA GLY A 335 -27.78 -23.65 -29.37
C GLY A 335 -26.67 -24.70 -29.51
N GLN A 336 -26.35 -25.05 -30.76
CA GLN A 336 -25.56 -26.19 -31.25
C GLN A 336 -24.01 -26.09 -31.07
N PRO A 337 -23.24 -27.16 -31.39
CA PRO A 337 -21.83 -27.32 -30.99
C PRO A 337 -20.82 -26.99 -32.09
N GLU A 338 -19.67 -26.43 -31.74
CA GLU A 338 -18.48 -26.43 -32.60
C GLU A 338 -17.15 -26.67 -31.84
N GLN A 339 -16.54 -27.79 -32.25
CA GLN A 339 -15.12 -28.01 -32.57
C GLN A 339 -14.03 -27.95 -31.48
N GLN A 340 -13.48 -29.14 -31.26
CA GLN A 340 -12.22 -29.46 -30.58
C GLN A 340 -11.01 -29.00 -31.42
N GLY A 341 -10.00 -28.46 -30.74
CA GLY A 341 -8.66 -28.25 -31.28
C GLY A 341 -7.61 -28.17 -30.17
N GLN A 342 -6.98 -29.31 -29.86
CA GLN A 342 -5.77 -29.36 -29.04
C GLN A 342 -4.56 -28.78 -29.81
N PRO A 343 -3.58 -28.18 -29.13
CA PRO A 343 -2.21 -28.17 -29.63
C PRO A 343 -1.29 -29.05 -28.78
N LYS A 344 -0.43 -29.74 -29.53
CA LYS A 344 0.60 -30.70 -29.12
C LYS A 344 1.71 -30.06 -28.29
N GLU A 345 2.10 -30.84 -27.31
CA GLU A 345 3.28 -30.79 -26.46
C GLU A 345 4.57 -30.88 -27.31
N GLN A 346 5.51 -29.95 -27.11
CA GLN A 346 6.88 -30.04 -27.63
C GLN A 346 7.87 -29.76 -26.48
N GLN A 347 8.69 -30.76 -26.18
CA GLN A 347 9.81 -30.71 -25.24
C GLN A 347 10.98 -29.89 -25.80
N PRO A 348 11.75 -29.16 -24.97
CA PRO A 348 13.05 -28.62 -25.35
C PRO A 348 14.20 -29.57 -24.94
N PRO A 349 15.31 -29.61 -25.71
CA PRO A 349 16.46 -30.46 -25.41
C PRO A 349 17.45 -29.85 -24.41
N GLU A 350 18.30 -30.75 -23.91
CA GLU A 350 19.24 -30.68 -22.81
C GLU A 350 20.37 -29.64 -22.89
N GLN A 351 20.94 -29.39 -21.71
CA GLN A 351 21.97 -28.43 -21.38
C GLN A 351 23.39 -28.90 -21.74
N GLY A 352 24.29 -27.95 -22.01
CA GLY A 352 25.75 -28.10 -21.90
C GLY A 352 26.34 -27.09 -20.89
N PRO A 353 27.42 -27.42 -20.16
CA PRO A 353 27.77 -26.76 -18.90
C PRO A 353 28.55 -25.44 -19.02
N ILE A 354 28.39 -24.62 -17.98
CA ILE A 354 29.02 -23.32 -17.74
C ILE A 354 30.34 -23.50 -16.97
N HIS A 355 31.43 -22.95 -17.49
CA HIS A 355 32.63 -22.65 -16.70
C HIS A 355 32.45 -21.36 -15.90
N ARG A 356 32.64 -21.43 -14.58
CA ARG A 356 32.60 -20.29 -13.64
C ARG A 356 34.04 -20.00 -13.18
N GLY A 357 34.61 -18.89 -13.66
CA GLY A 357 35.92 -18.39 -13.26
C GLY A 357 35.85 -17.49 -12.04
N GLN A 358 36.79 -17.72 -11.13
CA GLN A 358 37.18 -16.99 -9.91
C GLN A 358 37.38 -15.48 -10.18
N GLY A 359 37.14 -14.54 -9.26
CA GLY A 359 37.77 -14.37 -7.96
C GLY A 359 38.71 -13.15 -8.07
N HIS A 360 38.37 -12.01 -7.47
CA HIS A 360 39.26 -10.86 -7.39
C HIS A 360 39.37 -10.33 -5.96
N THR A 361 40.61 -10.32 -5.52
CA THR A 361 41.20 -9.85 -4.28
C THR A 361 41.21 -8.32 -4.19
N GLU A 362 40.97 -7.81 -2.98
CA GLU A 362 41.20 -6.40 -2.60
C GLU A 362 42.70 -6.07 -2.56
N PRO A 363 43.08 -4.82 -2.90
CA PRO A 363 44.23 -4.17 -2.31
C PRO A 363 43.76 -3.07 -1.34
N GLN A 364 44.17 -3.21 -0.08
CA GLN A 364 44.10 -2.17 0.94
C GLN A 364 45.25 -1.20 0.74
N GLY A 365 44.93 0.10 0.64
CA GLY A 365 45.87 1.20 0.73
C GLY A 365 45.16 2.40 1.37
N PRO A 366 45.83 3.17 2.24
CA PRO A 366 45.17 4.18 3.06
C PRO A 366 44.85 5.43 2.21
N ILE A 367 43.62 5.91 2.28
CA ILE A 367 43.24 7.23 1.77
C ILE A 367 42.82 8.05 2.97
N GLU A 368 43.65 9.03 3.34
CA GLU A 368 43.33 10.06 4.32
C GLU A 368 42.16 10.94 3.85
N PRO A 369 41.35 11.49 4.78
CA PRO A 369 40.11 12.17 4.44
C PRO A 369 40.34 13.66 4.17
N ALA A 370 39.94 14.10 2.97
CA ALA A 370 39.72 15.51 2.68
C ALA A 370 38.43 15.98 3.39
N VAL A 371 38.57 16.35 4.67
CA VAL A 371 37.58 17.12 5.43
C VAL A 371 37.95 18.59 5.27
N ALA A 372 37.16 19.36 4.52
CA ALA A 372 37.00 20.80 4.73
C ALA A 372 35.94 21.37 3.78
N MET A 373 34.71 21.56 4.27
CA MET A 373 33.94 22.76 3.95
C MET A 373 32.91 22.98 5.07
N VAL A 374 33.40 23.66 6.12
CA VAL A 374 32.58 24.25 7.17
C VAL A 374 32.07 25.58 6.66
N SER A 375 30.75 25.68 6.51
CA SER A 375 30.03 26.94 6.36
C SER A 375 28.89 26.97 7.37
N ARG A 376 29.16 27.67 8.48
CA ARG A 376 28.22 28.28 9.45
C ARG A 376 27.38 27.33 10.34
N GLY A 377 27.88 27.12 11.56
CA GLY A 377 27.15 27.49 12.77
C GLY A 377 26.52 26.40 13.63
N LEU A 378 26.35 25.18 13.14
CA LEU A 378 25.84 24.06 13.94
C LEU A 378 26.61 22.78 13.63
N THR A 379 27.07 22.07 14.66
CA THR A 379 27.66 20.73 14.54
C THR A 379 26.61 19.75 14.02
N TRP A 380 27.06 18.60 13.49
CA TRP A 380 26.14 17.56 13.02
C TRP A 380 25.27 17.02 14.15
N GLU A 381 25.78 16.93 15.38
CA GLU A 381 24.97 16.52 16.53
C GLU A 381 23.86 17.53 16.83
N GLU A 382 24.15 18.83 16.76
CA GLU A 382 23.15 19.88 16.97
C GLU A 382 22.05 19.85 15.89
N ARG A 383 22.39 19.44 14.66
CA ARG A 383 21.43 19.26 13.56
C ARG A 383 20.52 18.05 13.76
N LEU A 384 21.07 16.95 14.27
CA LEU A 384 20.31 15.74 14.60
C LEU A 384 19.30 16.02 15.72
N VAL A 385 19.72 16.70 16.78
CA VAL A 385 18.85 17.09 17.89
C VAL A 385 17.72 18.02 17.43
N ALA A 386 18.00 18.96 16.52
CA ALA A 386 16.97 19.84 15.95
C ALA A 386 15.92 19.06 15.12
N LEU A 387 16.37 18.07 14.34
CA LEU A 387 15.50 17.18 13.56
C LEU A 387 14.65 16.28 14.46
N GLU A 388 15.24 15.67 15.48
CA GLU A 388 14.52 14.85 16.47
C GLU A 388 13.49 15.67 17.25
N THR A 389 13.84 16.91 17.63
CA THR A 389 12.92 17.81 18.34
C THR A 389 11.74 18.23 17.45
N GLN A 390 11.97 18.49 16.16
CA GLN A 390 10.89 18.80 15.21
C GLN A 390 9.99 17.59 14.92
N LEU A 391 10.58 16.40 14.76
CA LEU A 391 9.81 15.17 14.58
C LEU A 391 8.98 14.90 15.83
N ALA A 392 9.56 14.99 17.03
CA ALA A 392 8.85 14.85 18.29
C ALA A 392 7.72 15.87 18.44
N SER A 393 7.93 17.13 18.05
CA SER A 393 6.87 18.15 18.05
C SER A 393 5.75 17.85 17.05
N ARG A 394 6.05 17.29 15.88
CA ARG A 394 5.03 16.87 14.90
C ARG A 394 4.27 15.64 15.39
N TYR A 395 4.95 14.68 16.02
CA TYR A 395 4.31 13.50 16.60
C TYR A 395 3.49 13.84 17.85
N ALA A 396 3.88 14.85 18.64
CA ALA A 396 3.11 15.34 19.78
C ALA A 396 1.83 16.11 19.39
N GLN A 397 1.77 16.64 18.17
CA GLN A 397 0.56 17.25 17.60
C GLN A 397 -0.42 16.23 17.01
N ILE A 398 -0.02 14.96 16.92
CA ILE A 398 -0.93 13.86 16.62
C ILE A 398 -1.56 13.48 17.96
N PRO A 399 -2.86 13.75 18.19
CA PRO A 399 -3.50 13.34 19.43
C PRO A 399 -3.35 11.82 19.57
N PRO A 400 -3.00 11.30 20.75
CA PRO A 400 -3.00 9.87 20.98
C PRO A 400 -4.38 9.34 20.62
N ARG A 401 -4.45 8.35 19.74
CA ARG A 401 -5.69 7.59 19.49
C ARG A 401 -6.00 6.78 20.76
N ASN A 402 -6.59 7.43 21.75
CA ASN A 402 -7.40 6.76 22.75
C ASN A 402 -8.72 6.43 22.10
N VAL A 403 -8.77 5.23 21.50
CA VAL A 403 -10.03 4.52 21.35
C VAL A 403 -10.45 4.18 22.78
N CYS A 404 -11.64 4.63 23.19
CA CYS A 404 -12.19 4.62 24.56
C CYS A 404 -11.94 5.92 25.33
N ASP A 405 -12.76 6.93 25.08
CA ASP A 405 -13.45 7.75 26.10
C ASP A 405 -14.29 8.81 25.39
N VAL A 406 -15.56 8.52 25.17
CA VAL A 406 -16.56 9.50 24.74
C VAL A 406 -17.42 9.82 25.95
N ASP A 407 -17.36 11.07 26.40
CA ASP A 407 -18.20 11.64 27.45
C ASP A 407 -19.69 11.59 27.03
N PRO A 408 -20.57 10.90 27.76
CA PRO A 408 -21.97 10.74 27.41
C PRO A 408 -22.82 12.01 27.59
N THR A 409 -22.24 13.13 28.02
CA THR A 409 -23.00 14.38 28.27
C THR A 409 -22.98 15.39 27.11
N MET A 410 -22.32 15.07 25.99
CA MET A 410 -22.18 15.96 24.84
C MET A 410 -22.85 15.41 23.57
N LEU A 411 -24.18 15.21 23.59
CA LEU A 411 -25.02 15.25 22.38
C LEU A 411 -26.43 15.80 22.75
N PRO A 412 -27.02 16.69 21.92
CA PRO A 412 -28.38 17.21 22.10
C PRO A 412 -29.48 16.17 21.88
#